data_AF-I8AI22-F1
#
_entry.id   AF-I8AI22-F1
#
_cell.length_a   1.000
_cell.length_b   1.000
_cell.length_c   1.000
_cell.angle_alpha   90.00
_cell.angle_beta   90.00
_cell.angle_gamma   90.00
#
_symmetry.space_group_name_H-M   'P 1'
#
loop_
_entity.id
_entity.type
_entity.pdbx_description
1 polymer ?
#
loop_
_entity_poly.entity_id
_entity_poly.type
_entity_poly.pdbx_seq_one_letter_code
_entity_poly.pdbx_strand_id
1 'polypeptide(L)'
;MDNNNLLKRIQELEETIEVLTFRQNLLFSNTSVDRAIYEYEITKKQYNLIMDLLDRYRTKIDNKEKVSHGKFEDEMYEIVPQHSGNYHFVESLTRAFWENDRWEEVFDELYRVLPKYQHIKKGF
;
A
#
# COMPACT_ATOMS: atom_id res chain seq x y z
N MET A 1 -29.97 9.56 -29.06
CA MET A 1 -28.78 9.27 -28.24
C MET A 1 -28.50 7.80 -28.43
N ASP A 2 -27.32 7.41 -28.88
CA ASP A 2 -26.97 6.01 -29.09
C ASP A 2 -26.91 5.28 -27.74
N ASN A 3 -27.64 4.18 -27.60
CA ASN A 3 -27.69 3.38 -26.36
C ASN A 3 -26.28 2.93 -25.94
N ASN A 4 -25.38 2.69 -26.90
CA ASN A 4 -23.99 2.33 -26.61
C ASN A 4 -23.20 3.48 -25.96
N ASN A 5 -23.49 4.73 -26.35
CA ASN A 5 -22.86 5.90 -25.75
C ASN A 5 -23.34 6.09 -24.31
N LEU A 6 -24.64 5.89 -24.06
CA LEU A 6 -25.22 5.93 -22.71
C LEU A 6 -24.62 4.87 -21.79
N LEU A 7 -24.48 3.62 -22.25
CA LEU A 7 -23.86 2.55 -21.46
C LEU A 7 -22.40 2.86 -21.13
N LYS A 8 -21.62 3.35 -22.10
CA LYS A 8 -20.24 3.78 -21.86
C LYS A 8 -20.18 4.88 -20.81
N ARG A 9 -21.07 5.88 -20.89
CA ARG A 9 -21.12 6.99 -19.94
C ARG A 9 -21.47 6.53 -18.52
N ILE A 10 -22.39 5.57 -18.38
CA ILE A 10 -22.73 4.97 -17.08
C ILE A 10 -21.50 4.29 -16.49
N GLN A 11 -20.78 3.49 -17.27
CA GLN A 11 -19.56 2.83 -16.79
C GLN A 11 -18.49 3.83 -16.33
N GLU A 12 -18.24 4.89 -17.11
CA GLU A 12 -17.29 5.96 -16.73
C GLU A 12 -17.68 6.64 -15.40
N LEU A 13 -18.99 6.84 -15.18
CA LEU A 13 -19.50 7.42 -13.93
C LEU A 13 -19.34 6.45 -12.76
N GLU A 14 -19.64 5.16 -12.94
CA GLU A 14 -19.46 4.14 -11.91
C GLU A 14 -17.99 4.04 -11.48
N GLU A 15 -17.06 4.01 -12.43
CA GLU A 15 -15.61 4.02 -12.18
C GLU A 15 -15.18 5.28 -11.41
N THR A 16 -15.71 6.44 -11.80
CA THR A 16 -15.42 7.72 -11.12
C THR A 16 -15.95 7.71 -9.68
N ILE A 17 -17.18 7.21 -9.47
CA ILE A 17 -17.78 7.11 -8.13
C ILE A 17 -16.96 6.17 -7.25
N GLU A 18 -16.48 5.05 -7.77
CA GLU A 18 -15.64 4.13 -7.00
C GLU A 18 -14.33 4.80 -6.54
N VAL A 19 -13.65 5.50 -7.45
CA VAL A 19 -12.42 6.24 -7.13
C VAL A 19 -12.69 7.31 -6.08
N LEU A 20 -13.73 8.12 -6.25
CA LEU A 20 -14.07 9.19 -5.31
C LEU A 20 -14.46 8.65 -3.93
N THR A 21 -15.26 7.58 -3.89
CA THR A 21 -15.68 6.94 -2.63
C THR A 21 -14.48 6.38 -1.89
N PHE A 22 -13.56 5.72 -2.60
CA PHE A 22 -12.33 5.22 -2.00
C PHE A 22 -11.48 6.36 -1.42
N ARG A 23 -11.23 7.42 -2.19
CA ARG A 23 -10.46 8.58 -1.70
C ARG A 23 -11.13 9.29 -0.53
N GLN A 24 -12.46 9.41 -0.53
CA GLN A 24 -13.22 9.98 0.57
C GLN A 24 -13.08 9.17 1.86
N ASN A 25 -13.17 7.83 1.75
CA ASN A 25 -13.02 6.96 2.91
C ASN A 25 -11.63 7.11 3.55
N LEU A 26 -10.57 7.19 2.75
CA LEU A 26 -9.20 7.41 3.25
C LEU A 26 -9.07 8.73 4.03
N LEU A 27 -9.70 9.81 3.53
CA LEU A 27 -9.70 11.11 4.21
C LEU A 27 -10.50 11.08 5.52
N PHE A 28 -11.56 10.27 5.59
CA PHE A 28 -12.40 10.17 6.78
C PHE A 28 -11.74 9.37 7.91
N SER A 29 -11.15 8.20 7.60
CA SER A 29 -10.46 7.38 8.59
C SER A 29 -9.12 7.99 9.02
N ASN A 30 -8.38 8.60 8.08
CA ASN A 30 -7.19 9.42 8.33
C ASN A 30 -6.13 8.76 9.24
N THR A 31 -6.00 7.43 9.17
CA THR A 31 -4.87 6.73 9.79
C THR A 31 -3.57 7.06 9.04
N SER A 32 -2.40 6.72 9.61
CA SER A 32 -1.14 6.93 8.86
C SER A 32 -1.08 6.08 7.59
N VAL A 33 -1.68 4.89 7.57
CA VAL A 33 -1.85 4.08 6.35
C VAL A 33 -2.71 4.80 5.33
N ASP A 34 -3.88 5.29 5.75
CA ASP A 34 -4.83 5.93 4.82
C ASP A 34 -4.25 7.20 4.21
N ARG A 35 -3.52 7.98 5.03
CA ARG A 35 -2.83 9.17 4.58
C ARG A 35 -1.73 8.81 3.57
N ALA A 36 -0.92 7.78 3.84
CA ALA A 36 0.09 7.31 2.89
C ALA A 36 -0.53 6.84 1.56
N ILE A 37 -1.61 6.05 1.61
CA ILE A 37 -2.34 5.60 0.41
C ILE A 37 -2.85 6.81 -0.40
N TYR A 38 -3.38 7.82 0.29
CA TYR A 38 -3.90 9.02 -0.36
C TYR A 38 -2.79 9.88 -0.99
N GLU A 39 -1.70 10.12 -0.26
CA GLU A 39 -0.56 10.95 -0.69
C GLU A 39 0.21 10.33 -1.86
N TYR A 40 0.39 9.00 -1.84
CA TYR A 40 1.04 8.27 -2.93
C TYR A 40 0.08 7.91 -4.07
N GLU A 41 -1.17 8.39 -4.03
CA GLU A 41 -2.16 8.17 -5.09
C GLU A 41 -2.36 6.68 -5.43
N ILE A 42 -2.31 5.83 -4.40
CA ILE A 42 -2.48 4.38 -4.57
C ILE A 42 -3.95 4.12 -4.88
N THR A 43 -4.23 3.44 -5.98
CA THR A 43 -5.61 3.05 -6.32
C THR A 43 -6.09 1.91 -5.41
N LYS A 44 -7.41 1.75 -5.25
CA LYS A 44 -7.99 0.63 -4.48
C LYS A 44 -7.49 -0.74 -4.95
N LYS A 45 -7.34 -0.92 -6.27
CA LYS A 45 -6.79 -2.15 -6.86
C LYS A 45 -5.34 -2.38 -6.43
N GLN A 46 -4.51 -1.34 -6.51
CA GLN A 46 -3.11 -1.42 -6.07
C GLN A 46 -3.02 -1.68 -4.56
N TYR A 47 -3.82 -1.00 -3.76
CA TYR A 47 -3.88 -1.22 -2.31
C TYR A 47 -4.18 -2.68 -1.97
N ASN A 48 -5.16 -3.30 -2.63
CA ASN A 48 -5.45 -4.73 -2.43
C ASN A 48 -4.24 -5.62 -2.78
N LEU A 49 -3.59 -5.36 -3.92
CA LEU A 49 -2.40 -6.12 -4.33
C LEU A 49 -1.21 -5.94 -3.38
N ILE A 50 -1.07 -4.76 -2.77
CA ILE A 50 -0.06 -4.49 -1.74
C ILE A 50 -0.38 -5.30 -0.47
N MET A 51 -1.65 -5.37 -0.05
CA MET A 51 -2.03 -6.23 1.07
C MET A 51 -1.73 -7.70 0.78
N ASP A 52 -2.04 -8.18 -0.42
CA ASP A 52 -1.72 -9.54 -0.85
C ASP A 52 -0.19 -9.79 -0.84
N LEU A 53 0.61 -8.79 -1.22
CA LEU A 53 2.07 -8.86 -1.17
C LEU A 53 2.59 -8.95 0.26
N LEU A 54 2.05 -8.12 1.17
CA LEU A 54 2.41 -8.15 2.59
C LEU A 54 2.05 -9.51 3.22
N ASP A 55 0.88 -10.08 2.90
CA ASP A 55 0.49 -11.42 3.37
C ASP A 55 1.43 -12.52 2.86
N ARG A 56 1.90 -12.42 1.60
CA ARG A 56 2.93 -13.33 1.07
C ARG A 56 4.24 -13.20 1.86
N TYR A 57 4.68 -12.00 2.18
CA TYR A 57 5.92 -11.78 2.93
C TYR A 57 5.80 -12.24 4.39
N ARG A 58 4.67 -11.98 5.05
CA ARG A 58 4.33 -12.56 6.35
C ARG A 58 4.49 -14.06 6.34
N THR A 59 3.87 -14.74 5.37
CA THR A 59 3.93 -16.20 5.25
C THR A 59 5.38 -16.70 5.09
N LYS A 60 6.19 -16.03 4.26
CA LYS A 60 7.61 -16.35 4.09
C LYS A 60 8.40 -16.21 5.40
N ILE A 61 8.16 -15.12 6.14
CA ILE A 61 8.81 -14.84 7.42
C ILE A 61 8.41 -15.90 8.47
N ASP A 62 7.13 -16.25 8.55
CA ASP A 62 6.61 -17.30 9.45
C ASP A 62 7.26 -18.66 9.16
N ASN A 63 7.51 -18.95 7.88
CA ASN A 63 8.22 -20.15 7.43
C ASN A 63 9.74 -20.08 7.60
N LYS A 64 10.28 -18.98 8.17
CA LYS A 64 11.72 -18.71 8.32
C LYS A 64 12.47 -18.67 6.99
N GLU A 65 11.78 -18.33 5.91
CA GLU A 65 12.41 -18.09 4.62
C GLU A 65 13.16 -16.76 4.64
N LYS A 66 14.27 -16.70 3.90
CA LYS A 66 15.05 -15.47 3.79
C LYS A 66 14.33 -14.47 2.88
N VAL A 67 13.94 -13.34 3.43
CA VAL A 67 13.38 -12.20 2.70
C VAL A 67 14.44 -11.09 2.53
N SER A 68 14.25 -10.19 1.56
CA SER A 68 15.10 -9.01 1.39
C SER A 68 14.27 -7.79 1.03
N HIS A 69 14.65 -6.62 1.55
CA HIS A 69 13.93 -5.37 1.28
C HIS A 69 14.04 -4.98 -0.20
N GLY A 70 15.19 -5.21 -0.86
CA GLY A 70 15.34 -4.89 -2.29
C GLY A 70 14.38 -5.66 -3.19
N LYS A 71 14.17 -6.96 -2.93
CA LYS A 71 13.19 -7.75 -3.69
C LYS A 71 11.76 -7.32 -3.39
N PHE A 72 11.47 -6.99 -2.13
CA PHE A 72 10.17 -6.47 -1.74
C PHE A 72 9.85 -5.14 -2.43
N GLU A 73 10.83 -4.24 -2.52
CA GLU A 73 10.72 -2.97 -3.24
C GLU A 73 10.45 -3.18 -4.73
N ASP A 74 11.19 -4.09 -5.38
CA ASP A 74 10.94 -4.43 -6.79
C ASP A 74 9.51 -4.94 -7.01
N GLU A 75 9.03 -5.87 -6.18
CA GLU A 75 7.64 -6.38 -6.23
C GLU A 75 6.61 -5.26 -5.97
N MET A 76 6.93 -4.28 -5.12
CA MET A 76 6.09 -3.10 -4.88
C MET A 76 6.04 -2.17 -6.10
N TYR A 77 7.14 -2.00 -6.83
CA TYR A 77 7.19 -1.20 -8.05
C TYR A 77 6.41 -1.85 -9.20
N GLU A 78 6.30 -3.17 -9.24
CA GLU A 78 5.42 -3.86 -10.20
C GLU A 78 3.93 -3.56 -9.94
N ILE A 79 3.54 -3.41 -8.67
CA ILE A 79 2.17 -3.06 -8.28
C ILE A 79 1.90 -1.57 -8.48
N VAL A 80 2.87 -0.72 -8.12
CA VAL A 80 2.77 0.74 -8.13
C VAL A 80 3.85 1.35 -9.04
N PRO A 81 3.75 1.14 -10.36
CA PRO A 81 4.81 1.54 -11.30
C PRO A 81 5.01 3.05 -11.36
N GLN A 82 4.00 3.85 -11.00
CA GLN A 82 4.13 5.30 -10.93
C GLN A 82 5.12 5.78 -9.85
N HIS A 83 5.47 4.92 -8.88
CA HIS A 83 6.48 5.18 -7.85
C HIS A 83 7.72 4.28 -7.99
N SER A 84 7.97 3.75 -9.18
CA SER A 84 9.14 2.88 -9.43
C SER A 84 10.46 3.60 -9.12
N GLY A 85 11.33 2.93 -8.38
CA GLY A 85 12.61 3.48 -7.91
C GLY A 85 12.50 4.44 -6.72
N ASN A 86 11.29 4.71 -6.22
CA ASN A 86 11.08 5.50 -5.00
C ASN A 86 11.02 4.59 -3.77
N TYR A 87 12.18 4.22 -3.23
CA TYR A 87 12.23 3.35 -2.04
C TYR A 87 11.60 4.01 -0.81
N HIS A 88 11.61 5.34 -0.72
CA HIS A 88 10.96 6.07 0.36
C HIS A 88 9.44 5.86 0.39
N PHE A 89 8.81 5.67 -0.78
CA PHE A 89 7.39 5.30 -0.84
C PHE A 89 7.15 3.94 -0.18
N VAL A 90 7.96 2.93 -0.52
CA VAL A 90 7.82 1.57 0.01
C VAL A 90 8.07 1.55 1.51
N GLU A 91 9.14 2.20 1.97
CA GLU A 91 9.46 2.34 3.38
C GLU A 91 8.35 3.04 4.16
N SER A 92 7.87 4.18 3.66
CA SER A 92 6.85 5.00 4.34
C SER A 92 5.53 4.25 4.45
N LEU A 93 5.12 3.56 3.38
CA LEU A 93 3.89 2.78 3.39
C LEU A 93 3.98 1.54 4.31
N THR A 94 5.09 0.80 4.24
CA THR A 94 5.31 -0.38 5.10
C THR A 94 5.37 0.02 6.57
N ARG A 95 6.02 1.16 6.87
CA ARG A 95 6.02 1.75 8.20
C ARG A 95 4.61 2.15 8.65
N ALA A 96 3.83 2.77 7.77
CA ALA A 96 2.46 3.17 8.11
C ALA A 96 1.62 1.96 8.50
N PHE A 97 1.74 0.82 7.80
CA PHE A 97 1.08 -0.42 8.20
C PHE A 97 1.52 -0.88 9.60
N TRP A 98 2.81 -0.88 9.87
CA TRP A 98 3.36 -1.22 11.18
C TRP A 98 2.84 -0.31 12.31
N GLU A 99 2.74 1.00 12.07
CA GLU A 99 2.16 1.97 13.02
C GLU A 99 0.68 1.72 13.32
N ASN A 100 -0.03 0.99 12.45
CA ASN A 100 -1.44 0.64 12.62
C ASN A 100 -1.65 -0.84 12.99
N ASP A 101 -0.63 -1.48 13.57
CA ASP A 101 -0.66 -2.87 14.02
C ASP A 101 -0.99 -3.89 12.89
N ARG A 102 -0.53 -3.60 11.67
CA ARG A 102 -0.71 -4.45 10.49
C ARG A 102 0.63 -4.83 9.88
N TRP A 103 0.82 -6.12 9.58
CA TRP A 103 2.05 -6.68 9.01
C TRP A 103 3.32 -6.23 9.73
N GLU A 104 3.27 -6.21 11.06
CA GLU A 104 4.37 -5.69 11.88
C GLU A 104 5.68 -6.44 11.61
N GLU A 105 5.58 -7.76 11.50
CA GLU A 105 6.68 -8.66 11.21
C GLU A 105 7.38 -8.36 9.87
N VAL A 106 6.62 -7.89 8.86
CA VAL A 106 7.18 -7.52 7.56
C VAL A 106 8.05 -6.27 7.69
N PHE A 107 7.56 -5.25 8.39
CA PHE A 107 8.37 -4.05 8.64
C PHE A 107 9.57 -4.34 9.54
N ASP A 108 9.37 -5.15 10.58
CA ASP A 108 10.40 -5.49 11.54
C ASP A 108 11.58 -6.23 10.88
N GLU A 109 11.29 -7.21 10.03
CA GLU A 109 12.31 -7.99 9.34
C GLU A 109 12.98 -7.21 8.21
N LEU A 110 12.22 -6.45 7.42
CA LEU A 110 12.75 -5.78 6.22
C LEU A 110 13.44 -4.44 6.52
N TYR A 111 12.90 -3.66 7.45
CA TYR A 111 13.29 -2.25 7.63
C TYR A 111 13.75 -1.92 9.04
N ARG A 112 13.18 -2.51 10.10
CA ARG A 112 13.56 -2.15 11.48
C ARG A 112 14.99 -2.53 11.85
N VAL A 113 15.58 -3.48 11.12
CA VAL A 113 17.00 -3.82 11.19
C VAL A 113 17.93 -2.66 10.78
N LEU A 114 17.43 -1.70 10.00
CA LEU A 114 18.21 -0.55 9.52
C LEU A 114 18.45 0.46 10.66
N PRO A 115 19.66 1.07 10.75
CA PRO A 115 20.03 1.96 11.86
C PRO A 115 19.02 3.10 12.13
N LYS A 116 18.42 3.67 11.08
CA LYS A 116 17.45 4.78 11.19
C LYS A 116 16.14 4.40 11.90
N TYR A 117 15.80 3.12 11.97
CA TYR A 117 14.54 2.63 12.54
C TYR A 117 14.72 1.99 13.93
N GLN A 118 15.95 1.76 14.38
CA GLN A 118 16.24 1.10 15.66
C GLN A 118 15.71 1.85 16.89
N HIS A 119 15.48 3.16 16.77
CA HIS A 119 15.04 4.02 17.87
C HIS A 119 13.58 4.45 17.77
N ILE A 120 12.85 4.02 16.73
CA ILE A 120 11.46 4.42 16.54
C ILE A 120 10.56 3.57 17.44
N LYS A 121 9.64 4.24 18.13
CA LYS A 121 8.55 3.63 18.90
C LYS A 121 7.24 3.88 18.14
N LYS A 122 6.30 2.95 18.22
CA LYS A 122 4.94 3.20 17.74
C LYS A 122 4.37 4.41 18.47
N GLY A 123 3.80 5.34 17.71
CA GLY A 123 3.01 6.43 18.30
C GLY A 123 1.78 5.82 18.98
N PHE A 124 1.51 6.24 20.21
CA PHE A 124 0.30 5.86 20.96
C PHE A 124 -0.93 6.61 20.44
#